data_AF-A0A8J5XEY8-F1
#
_entry.id   AF-A0A8J5XEY8-F1
#
_cell.length_a   1.000
_cell.length_b   1.000
_cell.length_c   1.000
_cell.angle_alpha   90.00
_cell.angle_beta   90.00
_cell.angle_gamma   90.00
#
_symmetry.space_group_name_H-M   'P 1'
#
loop_
_entity.id
_entity.type
_entity.pdbx_description
1 polymer ?
#
loop_
_entity_poly.entity_id
_entity_poly.type
_entity_poly.pdbx_seq_one_letter_code
_entity_poly.pdbx_strand_id
1 'polypeptide(L)'
;MLRLLVACLALCLCQLGSAFNAAAVPRLAHSALARAAPVMKTGESVIAQLRKASDEELAQQADEAKAALYDMRHKRATRQTVKTSDYGNVKYKISAINTVLSERAK
;
A
#
# COMPACT_ATOMS: atom_id res chain seq x y z
N MET A 1 33.14 9.14 -49.93
CA MET A 1 33.34 9.59 -48.54
C MET A 1 32.11 10.23 -47.89
N LEU A 2 31.03 10.54 -48.64
CA LEU A 2 29.80 11.15 -48.11
C LEU A 2 28.96 10.23 -47.19
N ARG A 3 29.11 8.90 -47.31
CA ARG A 3 28.33 7.92 -46.52
C ARG A 3 28.78 7.81 -45.05
N LEU A 4 30.00 8.21 -44.71
CA LEU A 4 30.50 8.18 -43.33
C LEU A 4 29.98 9.36 -42.48
N LEU A 5 29.74 10.51 -43.11
CA LEU A 5 29.21 11.70 -42.41
C LEU A 5 27.74 11.54 -42.00
N VAL A 6 26.94 10.84 -42.81
CA VAL A 6 25.52 10.58 -42.51
C VAL A 6 25.35 9.63 -41.32
N ALA A 7 26.25 8.65 -41.16
CA ALA A 7 26.22 7.74 -40.02
C ALA A 7 26.60 8.42 -38.69
N CYS A 8 27.47 9.44 -38.74
CA CYS A 8 27.88 10.19 -37.56
C CYS A 8 26.78 11.14 -37.04
N LEU A 9 25.98 11.72 -37.94
CA LEU A 9 24.81 12.55 -37.60
C LEU A 9 23.66 11.74 -36.98
N ALA A 10 23.47 10.48 -37.39
CA ALA A 10 22.43 9.62 -36.82
C ALA A 10 22.72 9.16 -35.38
N LEU A 11 24.00 9.02 -35.00
CA LEU A 11 24.39 8.62 -33.64
C LEU A 11 24.32 9.78 -32.61
N CYS A 12 24.33 11.04 -33.07
CA CYS A 12 24.24 12.20 -32.18
C CYS A 12 22.82 12.50 -31.69
N LEU A 13 21.78 12.07 -32.42
CA LEU A 13 20.37 12.35 -32.06
C LEU A 13 19.81 11.39 -30.98
N CYS A 14 20.47 10.27 -30.69
CA CYS A 14 20.01 9.32 -29.67
C CYS A 14 20.46 9.66 -28.23
N GLN A 15 21.37 10.62 -28.04
CA GLN A 15 21.89 10.94 -26.69
C GLN A 15 21.18 12.10 -25.97
N LEU A 16 20.20 12.76 -26.60
CA LEU A 16 19.41 13.82 -25.95
C LEU A 16 18.16 13.33 -25.17
N GLY A 17 17.94 12.01 -25.07
CA GLY A 17 16.77 11.45 -24.38
C GLY A 17 16.90 11.26 -22.86
N SER A 18 18.05 11.56 -22.25
CA SER A 18 18.33 11.23 -20.84
C SER A 18 18.13 12.38 -19.84
N ALA A 19 17.57 13.50 -20.27
CA ALA A 19 17.25 14.63 -19.40
C ALA A 19 15.75 14.87 -19.35
N PHE A 20 14.97 14.07 -18.60
CA PHE A 20 13.66 14.45 -18.02
C PHE A 20 13.06 13.27 -17.26
N ASN A 21 13.68 12.87 -16.14
CA ASN A 21 12.98 12.16 -15.06
C ASN A 21 13.79 12.24 -13.75
N ALA A 22 14.05 13.48 -13.33
CA ALA A 22 14.48 13.78 -11.97
C ALA A 22 13.58 14.88 -11.40
N ALA A 23 12.26 14.70 -11.55
CA ALA A 23 11.30 15.42 -10.72
C ALA A 23 11.38 14.80 -9.32
N ALA A 24 12.18 15.45 -8.47
CA ALA A 24 12.27 15.20 -7.05
C ALA A 24 10.86 15.24 -6.43
N VAL A 25 10.30 14.07 -6.15
CA VAL A 25 9.15 13.97 -5.24
C VAL A 25 9.70 14.18 -3.83
N PRO A 26 9.25 15.20 -3.08
CA PRO A 26 9.72 15.43 -1.73
C PRO A 26 9.35 14.21 -0.87
N ARG A 27 10.37 13.54 -0.34
CA ARG A 27 10.26 12.55 0.76
C ARG A 27 9.72 13.27 1.99
N LEU A 28 8.41 13.47 2.05
CA LEU A 28 7.73 13.83 3.29
C LEU A 28 7.80 12.62 4.22
N ALA A 29 8.55 12.82 5.30
CA ALA A 29 8.72 11.97 6.45
C ALA A 29 7.42 11.22 6.83
N HIS A 30 7.37 9.93 6.51
CA HIS A 30 6.42 8.99 7.12
C HIS A 30 7.12 8.25 8.25
N SER A 31 7.61 9.00 9.23
CA SER A 31 8.08 8.48 10.52
C SER A 31 7.08 8.88 11.60
N ALA A 32 5.82 8.44 11.49
CA ALA A 32 4.80 8.67 12.51
C ALA A 32 3.63 7.66 12.55
N LEU A 33 3.68 6.56 11.77
CA LEU A 33 2.63 5.53 11.78
C LEU A 33 3.11 4.19 12.37
N ALA A 34 4.01 4.27 13.36
CA ALA A 34 4.18 3.20 14.35
C ALA A 34 3.17 3.35 15.50
N ARG A 35 1.99 3.93 15.24
CA ARG A 35 0.91 3.99 16.22
C ARG A 35 0.04 2.76 16.06
N ALA A 36 0.36 1.76 16.88
CA ALA A 36 -0.51 0.68 17.32
C ALA A 36 -1.28 -0.06 16.20
N ALA A 37 -0.62 -1.03 15.55
CA ALA A 37 -1.39 -2.18 15.10
C ALA A 37 -2.10 -2.76 16.33
N PRO A 38 -3.44 -2.83 16.38
CA PRO A 38 -4.12 -3.41 17.53
C PRO A 38 -3.70 -4.87 17.63
N VAL A 39 -2.88 -5.17 18.62
CA VAL A 39 -2.59 -6.55 19.05
C VAL A 39 -3.94 -7.11 19.49
N MET A 40 -4.50 -7.97 18.66
CA MET A 40 -5.73 -8.70 18.96
C MET A 40 -5.55 -9.38 20.32
N LYS A 41 -6.35 -8.99 21.32
CA LYS A 41 -6.32 -9.63 22.64
C LYS A 41 -6.67 -11.11 22.46
N THR A 42 -5.74 -11.97 22.84
CA THR A 42 -5.80 -13.43 22.76
C THR A 42 -6.93 -13.94 23.67
N GLY A 43 -8.15 -14.07 23.16
CA GLY A 43 -9.26 -14.68 23.91
C GLY A 43 -10.64 -14.46 23.28
N GLU A 44 -10.89 -13.31 22.67
CA GLU A 44 -12.17 -13.02 22.01
C GLU A 44 -12.06 -13.14 20.48
N SER A 45 -13.10 -13.65 19.82
CA SER A 45 -13.13 -13.70 18.35
C SER A 45 -13.08 -12.28 17.78
N VAL A 46 -12.40 -12.10 16.64
CA VAL A 46 -12.25 -10.79 15.97
C VAL A 46 -13.62 -10.13 15.75
N ILE A 47 -14.62 -10.92 15.38
CA ILE A 47 -16.00 -10.44 15.15
C ILE A 47 -16.62 -9.92 16.44
N ALA A 48 -16.43 -10.59 17.59
CA ALA A 48 -16.97 -10.13 18.87
C ALA A 48 -16.37 -8.80 19.31
N GLN A 49 -15.08 -8.57 19.03
CA GLN A 49 -14.43 -7.29 19.29
C GLN A 49 -14.99 -6.18 18.40
N LEU A 50 -15.13 -6.46 17.10
CA LEU A 50 -15.68 -5.50 16.12
C LEU A 50 -17.12 -5.11 16.43
N ARG A 51 -17.95 -6.04 16.91
CA ARG A 51 -19.34 -5.76 17.30
C ARG A 51 -19.48 -4.77 18.47
N LYS A 52 -18.44 -4.63 19.30
CA LYS A 52 -18.42 -3.68 20.44
C LYS A 52 -17.98 -2.27 20.04
N ALA A 53 -17.34 -2.11 18.88
CA ALA A 53 -16.84 -0.82 18.40
C ALA A 53 -17.96 0.06 17.83
N SER A 54 -17.79 1.39 17.86
CA SER A 54 -18.72 2.32 17.22
C SER A 54 -18.63 2.25 15.69
N ASP A 55 -19.63 2.75 14.96
CA ASP A 55 -19.59 2.75 13.49
C ASP A 55 -18.45 3.62 12.94
N GLU A 56 -18.15 4.75 13.59
CA GLU A 56 -17.04 5.63 13.24
C GLU A 56 -15.69 4.92 13.45
N GLU A 57 -15.53 4.22 14.58
CA GLU A 57 -14.33 3.42 14.86
C GLU A 57 -14.16 2.28 13.86
N LEU A 58 -15.26 1.61 13.47
CA LEU A 58 -15.22 0.57 12.45
C LEU A 58 -14.80 1.12 11.09
N ALA A 59 -15.32 2.28 10.70
CA ALA A 59 -14.93 2.94 9.45
C ALA A 59 -13.42 3.29 9.46
N GLN A 60 -12.94 3.89 10.55
CA GLN A 60 -11.52 4.22 10.71
C GLN A 60 -10.64 2.95 10.65
N GLN A 61 -11.01 1.90 11.37
CA GLN A 61 -10.27 0.64 11.35
C GLN A 61 -10.27 -0.03 9.97
N ALA A 62 -11.34 0.14 9.17
CA ALA A 62 -11.40 -0.35 7.80
C ALA A 62 -10.39 0.38 6.91
N ASP A 63 -10.30 1.70 7.03
CA ASP A 63 -9.39 2.51 6.22
C ASP A 63 -7.93 2.27 6.60
N GLU A 64 -7.62 2.15 7.89
CA GLU A 64 -6.30 1.73 8.38
C GLU A 64 -5.91 0.34 7.83
N ALA A 65 -6.85 -0.62 7.83
CA ALA A 65 -6.59 -1.95 7.31
C ALA A 65 -6.38 -1.95 5.78
N LYS A 66 -7.13 -1.13 5.03
CA LYS A 66 -6.91 -0.95 3.58
C LYS A 66 -5.56 -0.31 3.30
N ALA A 67 -5.15 0.70 4.06
CA ALA A 67 -3.83 1.34 3.93
C ALA A 67 -2.71 0.32 4.18
N ALA A 68 -2.81 -0.47 5.25
CA ALA A 68 -1.85 -1.54 5.53
C ALA A 68 -1.81 -2.60 4.40
N LEU A 69 -2.96 -2.93 3.80
CA LEU A 69 -3.01 -3.83 2.66
C LEU A 69 -2.32 -3.25 1.42
N TYR A 70 -2.50 -1.96 1.15
CA TYR A 70 -1.81 -1.25 0.08
C TYR A 70 -0.29 -1.28 0.29
N ASP A 71 0.18 -0.95 1.50
CA ASP A 71 1.59 -0.99 1.84
C ASP A 71 2.18 -2.39 1.67
N MET A 72 1.47 -3.43 2.09
CA MET A 72 1.91 -4.80 1.89
C MET A 72 1.98 -5.18 0.42
N ARG A 73 1.05 -4.71 -0.42
CA ARG A 73 1.13 -4.91 -1.88
C ARG A 73 2.33 -4.19 -2.48
N HIS A 74 2.60 -2.98 -2.04
CA HIS A 74 3.76 -2.20 -2.47
C HIS A 74 5.08 -2.88 -2.07
N LYS A 75 5.19 -3.34 -0.82
CA LYS A 75 6.33 -4.13 -0.33
C LYS A 75 6.53 -5.40 -1.18
N ARG A 76 5.45 -6.12 -1.49
CA ARG A 76 5.52 -7.30 -2.37
C ARG A 76 5.99 -6.95 -3.79
N ALA A 77 5.51 -5.85 -4.36
CA ALA A 77 5.92 -5.40 -5.69
C ALA A 77 7.41 -5.02 -5.74
N THR A 78 7.92 -4.42 -4.66
CA THR A 78 9.34 -4.07 -4.49
C THR A 78 10.21 -5.25 -4.02
N ARG A 79 9.68 -6.48 -4.01
CA ARG A 79 10.34 -7.72 -3.55
C ARG A 79 10.82 -7.67 -2.09
N GLN A 80 10.23 -6.79 -1.29
CA GLN A 80 10.44 -6.79 0.16
C GLN A 80 9.65 -7.94 0.79
N THR A 81 10.21 -8.51 1.87
CA THR A 81 9.60 -9.62 2.60
C THR A 81 8.31 -9.18 3.29
N VAL A 82 7.22 -9.87 2.98
CA VAL A 82 5.92 -9.73 3.65
C VAL A 82 5.48 -11.11 4.11
N LYS A 83 5.10 -11.26 5.38
CA LYS A 83 4.57 -12.53 5.88
C LYS A 83 3.21 -12.82 5.25
N THR A 84 3.05 -14.00 4.66
CA THR A 84 1.80 -14.43 4.01
C THR A 84 0.62 -14.45 4.99
N SER A 85 0.88 -14.83 6.26
CA SER A 85 -0.11 -14.79 7.33
C SER A 85 -0.69 -13.40 7.53
N ASP A 86 0.17 -12.38 7.55
CA ASP A 86 -0.23 -11.00 7.86
C ASP A 86 -1.10 -10.44 6.74
N TYR A 87 -0.77 -10.77 5.49
CA TYR A 87 -1.59 -10.42 4.34
C TYR A 87 -2.99 -11.04 4.41
N GLY A 88 -3.07 -12.33 4.78
CA GLY A 88 -4.34 -13.03 5.00
C GLY A 88 -5.16 -12.42 6.13
N ASN A 89 -4.50 -12.14 7.27
CA ASN A 89 -5.14 -11.57 8.46
C ASN A 89 -5.72 -10.18 8.20
N VAL A 90 -5.01 -9.31 7.49
CA VAL A 90 -5.52 -7.97 7.16
C VAL A 90 -6.70 -8.04 6.19
N LYS A 91 -6.65 -8.91 5.18
CA LYS A 91 -7.82 -9.16 4.31
C LYS A 91 -9.02 -9.65 5.10
N TYR A 92 -8.81 -10.61 6.01
CA TYR A 92 -9.87 -11.13 6.86
C TYR A 92 -10.46 -10.04 7.74
N LYS A 93 -9.63 -9.18 8.36
CA LYS A 93 -10.09 -8.06 9.18
C LYS A 93 -10.99 -7.09 8.39
N ILE A 94 -10.60 -6.73 7.16
CA ILE A 94 -11.43 -5.86 6.28
C ILE A 94 -12.78 -6.51 6.01
N SER A 95 -12.80 -7.79 5.63
CA SER A 95 -14.05 -8.52 5.38
C SER A 95 -14.93 -8.57 6.63
N ALA A 96 -14.35 -8.85 7.80
CA ALA A 96 -15.09 -8.92 9.05
C ALA A 96 -15.72 -7.58 9.43
N ILE A 97 -15.00 -6.46 9.24
CA ILE A 97 -15.54 -5.12 9.49
C ILE A 97 -16.72 -4.83 8.55
N ASN A 98 -16.57 -5.11 7.25
CA ASN A 98 -17.62 -4.89 6.27
C ASN A 98 -18.88 -5.72 6.58
N THR A 99 -18.70 -6.96 7.05
CA THR A 99 -19.82 -7.80 7.50
C THR A 99 -20.56 -7.16 8.67
N VAL A 100 -19.85 -6.68 9.69
CA VAL A 100 -20.49 -6.03 10.86
C VAL A 100 -21.23 -4.76 10.46
N LEU A 101 -20.62 -3.91 9.63
CA LEU A 101 -21.29 -2.69 9.12
C LEU A 101 -22.53 -3.04 8.30
N SER A 102 -22.46 -4.08 7.46
CA SER A 102 -23.63 -4.55 6.70
C SER A 102 -24.71 -5.18 7.57
N GLU A 103 -24.35 -5.83 8.67
CA GLU A 103 -25.31 -6.35 9.65
C GLU A 103 -26.05 -5.22 10.37
N ARG A 104 -25.36 -4.10 10.68
CA ARG A 104 -25.94 -2.92 11.36
C ARG A 104 -26.84 -2.07 10.45
N ALA A 105 -26.60 -2.08 9.15
CA ALA A 105 -27.37 -1.31 8.18
C ALA A 105 -28.72 -1.94 7.78
N LYS A 106 -29.00 -3.17 8.25
CA LYS A 106 -30.27 -3.88 8.03
C LYS A 106 -31.28 -3.55 9.11
#